data_AF-A0ABD0PZP0-F1
#
_entry.id   AF-A0ABD0PZP0-F1
#
_cell.length_a   1.000
_cell.length_b   1.000
_cell.length_c   1.000
_cell.angle_alpha   90.00
_cell.angle_beta   90.00
_cell.angle_gamma   90.00
#
_symmetry.space_group_name_H-M   'P 1'
#
loop_
_entity.id
_entity.type
_entity.pdbx_description
1 polymer ?
#
loop_
_entity_poly.entity_id
_entity_poly.type
_entity_poly.pdbx_seq_one_letter_code
_entity_poly.pdbx_strand_id
1 'polypeptide(L)'
;NDSNVQFLDQDDDDDPDTELYLTQPFACGTAFAVSVLDSLMSATYFNDNILTLIRTLVTGGATPELEGLLAEENALRGGYSTPQTLANRDRCRVAQLALYDGPFADLG
;
A
#
# COMPACT_ATOMS: atom_id res chain seq x y z
N ASN A 1 15.54 11.15 1.82
CA ASN A 1 16.76 10.75 2.55
C ASN A 1 16.29 10.23 3.89
N ASP A 2 16.66 9.02 4.24
CA ASP A 2 16.08 8.29 5.37
C ASP A 2 16.42 8.97 6.70
N SER A 3 17.64 9.51 6.81
CA SER A 3 18.10 10.27 7.97
C SER A 3 17.29 11.54 8.26
N ASN A 4 16.44 11.99 7.33
CA ASN A 4 15.60 13.18 7.56
C ASN A 4 14.31 12.84 8.33
N VAL A 5 14.04 11.56 8.58
CA VAL A 5 12.83 11.12 9.29
C VAL A 5 12.77 11.66 10.72
N GLN A 6 13.92 11.80 11.38
CA GLN A 6 14.11 12.37 12.73
C GLN A 6 13.69 13.85 12.87
N PHE A 7 13.28 14.51 11.78
CA PHE A 7 12.83 15.90 11.82
C PHE A 7 11.30 16.03 11.73
N LEU A 8 10.58 14.91 11.67
CA LEU A 8 9.13 14.90 11.44
C LEU A 8 8.34 14.97 12.75
N ASP A 9 8.80 14.26 13.77
CA ASP A 9 8.30 14.39 15.14
C ASP A 9 9.35 15.18 15.95
N GLN A 10 8.91 15.96 16.95
CA GLN A 10 9.80 16.75 17.83
C GLN A 10 9.81 16.22 19.26
N ASP A 11 8.95 15.23 19.53
CA ASP A 11 8.72 14.63 20.84
C ASP A 11 9.35 13.22 20.94
N ASP A 12 10.10 12.80 19.92
CA ASP A 12 10.82 11.52 19.85
C ASP A 12 12.27 11.62 20.35
N ASP A 13 12.78 10.47 20.80
CA ASP A 13 14.18 10.32 21.20
C ASP A 13 15.05 10.07 19.95
N ASP A 14 15.40 11.15 19.26
CA ASP A 14 16.20 11.11 18.03
C ASP A 14 17.63 10.56 18.26
N ASP A 15 17.88 9.32 17.84
CA ASP A 15 19.24 8.77 17.67
C ASP A 15 19.55 8.60 16.17
N PRO A 16 20.55 9.31 15.63
CA PRO A 16 20.90 9.27 14.20
C PRO A 16 21.38 7.90 13.71
N ASP A 17 21.73 6.97 14.61
CA ASP A 17 22.12 5.60 14.28
C ASP A 17 20.91 4.64 14.21
N THR A 18 19.69 5.13 14.46
CA THR A 18 18.46 4.34 14.39
C THR A 18 18.09 3.99 12.96
N GLU A 19 17.87 2.70 12.68
CA GLU A 19 17.37 2.26 11.38
C GLU A 19 15.94 2.76 11.12
N LEU A 20 15.64 3.11 9.87
CA LEU A 20 14.37 3.76 9.48
C LEU A 20 13.13 3.05 10.05
N TYR A 21 13.07 1.72 10.03
CA TYR A 21 11.90 0.95 10.47
C TYR A 21 11.68 0.97 12.00
N LEU A 22 12.66 1.45 12.76
CA LEU A 22 12.59 1.64 14.21
C LEU A 22 12.24 3.08 14.60
N THR A 23 12.18 4.01 13.64
CA THR A 23 11.84 5.41 13.92
C THR A 23 10.33 5.59 14.13
N GLN A 24 9.95 6.48 15.04
CA GLN A 24 8.55 6.73 15.38
C GLN A 24 7.71 7.19 14.17
N PRO A 25 8.17 8.16 13.33
CA PRO A 25 7.36 8.61 12.21
C PRO A 25 7.08 7.49 11.18
N PHE A 26 8.03 6.58 11.00
CA PHE A 26 7.83 5.40 10.14
C PHE A 26 6.85 4.41 10.78
N ALA A 27 7.01 4.09 12.07
CA ALA A 27 6.16 3.14 12.78
C ALA A 27 4.71 3.63 12.91
N CYS A 28 4.49 4.94 13.08
CA CYS A 28 3.18 5.57 13.11
C CYS A 28 2.56 5.76 11.71
N GLY A 29 3.30 5.45 10.64
CA GLY A 29 2.82 5.60 9.26
C GLY A 29 2.72 7.06 8.79
N THR A 30 3.41 8.00 9.45
CA THR A 30 3.47 9.41 9.06
C THR A 30 4.63 9.70 8.10
N ALA A 31 5.60 8.77 7.99
CA ALA A 31 6.70 8.81 7.04
C ALA A 31 6.73 7.57 6.12
N PHE A 32 7.04 7.78 4.84
CA PHE A 32 7.30 6.70 3.89
C PHE A 32 8.53 7.05 3.04
N ALA A 33 9.58 6.22 3.09
CA ALA A 33 10.81 6.41 2.33
C ALA A 33 10.89 5.42 1.15
N VAL A 34 11.53 5.85 0.05
CA VAL A 34 11.66 5.01 -1.15
C VAL A 34 12.60 3.81 -0.93
N SER A 35 13.59 3.93 -0.05
CA SER A 35 14.56 2.89 0.28
C SER A 35 13.93 1.58 0.73
N VAL A 36 12.74 1.61 1.33
CA VAL A 36 12.04 0.38 1.75
C VAL A 36 11.66 -0.51 0.55
N LEU A 37 11.52 0.08 -0.63
CA LEU A 37 11.22 -0.64 -1.87
C LEU A 37 12.42 -1.45 -2.38
N ASP A 38 13.65 -1.18 -1.92
CA ASP A 38 14.82 -1.96 -2.32
C ASP A 38 14.73 -3.41 -1.82
N SER A 39 14.13 -3.63 -0.64
CA SER A 39 13.85 -4.96 -0.10
C SER A 39 12.86 -5.75 -0.97
N LEU A 40 12.04 -5.06 -1.76
CA LEU A 40 11.07 -5.71 -2.65
C LEU A 40 11.79 -6.49 -3.75
N MET A 41 12.95 -6.03 -4.23
CA MET A 41 13.73 -6.73 -5.27
C MET A 41 14.19 -8.12 -4.81
N SER A 42 14.60 -8.26 -3.54
CA SER A 42 14.99 -9.57 -3.01
C SER A 42 13.77 -10.45 -2.75
N ALA A 43 12.69 -9.87 -2.23
CA ALA A 43 11.43 -10.60 -2.01
C ALA A 43 10.87 -11.19 -3.32
N THR A 44 10.86 -10.40 -4.39
CA THR A 44 10.37 -10.85 -5.70
C THR A 44 11.27 -11.90 -6.33
N TYR A 45 12.58 -11.76 -6.17
CA TYR A 45 13.53 -12.78 -6.65
C TYR A 45 13.24 -14.17 -6.04
N PHE A 46 12.91 -14.23 -4.75
CA PHE A 46 12.58 -15.51 -4.11
C PHE A 46 11.13 -15.96 -4.37
N ASN A 47 10.22 -15.02 -4.62
CA ASN A 47 8.82 -15.33 -4.91
C ASN A 47 8.19 -14.26 -5.82
N ASP A 48 8.10 -14.58 -7.11
CA ASP A 48 7.53 -13.70 -8.12
C ASP A 48 6.08 -13.27 -7.78
N ASN A 49 5.32 -14.10 -7.05
CA ASN A 49 3.94 -13.80 -6.68
C ASN A 49 3.82 -12.63 -5.68
N ILE A 50 4.90 -12.28 -4.96
CA ILE A 50 4.89 -11.16 -4.01
C ILE A 50 4.57 -9.85 -4.72
N LEU A 51 5.19 -9.58 -5.87
CA LEU A 51 4.93 -8.35 -6.61
C LEU A 51 3.50 -8.31 -7.13
N THR A 52 3.01 -9.43 -7.67
CA THR A 52 1.64 -9.53 -8.17
C THR A 52 0.63 -9.29 -7.06
N LEU A 53 0.86 -9.85 -5.87
CA LEU A 53 -0.01 -9.66 -4.72
C LEU A 53 0.00 -8.21 -4.22
N ILE A 54 1.17 -7.63 -3.99
CA ILE A 54 1.31 -6.24 -3.53
C ILE A 54 0.68 -5.29 -4.55
N ARG A 55 0.96 -5.47 -5.84
CA ARG A 55 0.36 -4.65 -6.90
C ARG A 55 -1.15 -4.75 -6.89
N THR A 56 -1.70 -5.95 -6.79
CA THR A 56 -3.16 -6.16 -6.75
C THR A 56 -3.78 -5.46 -5.54
N LEU A 57 -3.17 -5.60 -4.36
CA LEU A 57 -3.66 -5.01 -3.13
C LEU A 57 -3.58 -3.47 -3.13
N VAL A 58 -2.44 -2.92 -3.55
CA VAL A 58 -2.14 -1.47 -3.45
C VAL A 58 -2.79 -0.67 -4.57
N THR A 59 -2.79 -1.18 -5.81
CA THR A 59 -3.35 -0.44 -6.97
C THR A 59 -4.85 -0.65 -7.17
N GLY A 60 -5.51 -1.43 -6.30
CA GLY A 60 -6.91 -1.81 -6.48
C GLY A 60 -7.11 -2.78 -7.65
N GLY A 61 -6.13 -3.67 -7.88
CA GLY A 61 -6.15 -4.71 -8.91
C GLY A 61 -5.98 -4.19 -10.33
N ALA A 62 -4.85 -3.51 -10.59
CA ALA A 62 -4.36 -3.27 -11.94
C ALA A 62 -3.98 -4.60 -12.60
N THR A 63 -4.87 -5.11 -13.45
CA THR A 63 -4.66 -6.38 -14.14
C THR A 63 -3.82 -6.20 -15.41
N PRO A 64 -3.20 -7.27 -15.94
CA PRO A 64 -2.47 -7.20 -17.20
C PRO A 64 -3.31 -6.68 -18.38
N GLU A 65 -4.60 -6.97 -18.40
CA GLU A 65 -5.52 -6.45 -19.43
C GLU A 65 -5.64 -4.92 -19.35
N LEU A 66 -5.68 -4.35 -18.14
CA LEU A 66 -5.70 -2.90 -17.95
C LEU A 66 -4.39 -2.27 -18.40
N GLU A 67 -3.26 -2.94 -18.14
CA GLU A 67 -1.95 -2.48 -18.61
C GLU A 67 -1.84 -2.50 -20.13
N GLY A 68 -2.40 -3.52 -20.79
CA GLY A 68 -2.49 -3.58 -22.25
C GLY A 68 -3.27 -2.39 -22.83
N LEU A 69 -4.44 -2.08 -22.26
CA LEU A 69 -5.23 -0.90 -22.66
C LEU A 69 -4.47 0.42 -22.46
N LEU A 70 -3.76 0.55 -21.33
CA LEU A 70 -2.94 1.73 -21.04
C LEU A 70 -1.74 1.84 -22.00
N ALA A 71 -1.12 0.72 -22.39
CA ALA A 71 -0.02 0.71 -23.34
C ALA A 71 -0.43 1.20 -24.74
N GLU A 72 -1.69 0.95 -25.13
CA GLU A 72 -2.22 1.38 -26.43
C GLU A 72 -2.61 2.86 -26.45
N GLU A 73 -3.24 3.36 -25.39
CA GLU A 73 -3.95 4.64 -25.43
C GLU A 73 -3.46 5.66 -24.40
N ASN A 74 -2.56 5.26 -23.50
CA ASN A 74 -2.02 6.05 -22.38
C ASN A 74 -3.10 6.78 -21.55
N ALA A 75 -4.31 6.22 -21.52
CA ALA A 75 -5.47 6.80 -20.86
C ALA A 75 -6.45 5.71 -20.44
N LEU A 76 -7.17 5.94 -19.34
CA LEU A 76 -8.28 5.08 -18.92
C LEU A 76 -9.53 5.42 -19.74
N ARG A 77 -10.11 4.41 -20.39
CA ARG A 77 -11.39 4.56 -21.08
C ARG A 77 -12.52 3.89 -20.31
N GLY A 78 -13.63 4.61 -20.20
CA GLY A 78 -14.88 4.07 -19.68
C GLY A 78 -15.53 3.11 -20.68
N GLY A 79 -16.43 2.28 -20.17
CA GLY A 79 -17.26 1.38 -20.98
C GLY A 79 -18.67 1.25 -20.39
N TYR A 80 -19.55 0.55 -21.10
CA TYR A 80 -20.88 0.23 -20.59
C TYR A 80 -20.81 -0.79 -19.47
N SER A 81 -21.70 -0.65 -18.49
CA SER A 81 -21.83 -1.63 -17.39
C SER A 81 -22.54 -2.90 -17.88
N THR A 82 -21.78 -3.97 -18.08
CA THR A 82 -22.29 -5.33 -18.29
C THR A 82 -22.26 -6.11 -16.97
N PRO A 83 -23.04 -7.21 -16.84
CA PRO A 83 -22.98 -8.07 -15.66
C PRO A 83 -21.55 -8.53 -15.32
N GLN A 84 -20.72 -8.83 -16.33
CA GLN A 84 -19.32 -9.20 -16.15
C GLN A 84 -18.49 -8.03 -15.58
N THR A 85 -18.65 -6.81 -16.10
CA THR A 85 -17.90 -5.65 -15.57
C THR A 85 -18.31 -5.27 -14.15
N LEU A 86 -19.57 -5.51 -13.77
CA LEU A 86 -20.05 -5.27 -12.42
C LEU A 86 -19.49 -6.30 -11.44
N ALA A 87 -19.37 -7.57 -11.83
CA ALA A 87 -18.75 -8.61 -11.00
C ALA A 87 -17.29 -8.31 -10.63
N ASN A 88 -16.55 -7.57 -11.48
CA ASN A 88 -15.18 -7.13 -11.17
C ASN A 88 -15.10 -6.17 -9.96
N ARG A 89 -16.23 -5.62 -9.48
CA ARG A 89 -16.29 -4.75 -8.31
C ARG A 89 -16.31 -5.49 -6.98
N ASP A 90 -16.56 -6.80 -6.98
CA ASP A 90 -16.67 -7.64 -5.77
C ASP A 90 -15.30 -8.00 -5.16
N ARG A 91 -14.39 -7.03 -5.13
CA ARG A 91 -13.05 -7.16 -4.53
C ARG A 91 -13.03 -6.57 -3.13
N CYS A 92 -12.17 -7.10 -2.26
CA CYS A 92 -11.99 -6.59 -0.92
C CYS A 92 -11.48 -5.14 -0.92
N ARG A 93 -11.91 -4.36 0.08
CA ARG A 93 -11.37 -3.04 0.38
C ARG A 93 -10.57 -3.09 1.69
N VAL A 94 -9.53 -2.28 1.79
CA VAL A 94 -8.80 -2.07 3.05
C VAL A 94 -9.53 -0.98 3.85
N ALA A 95 -9.77 -1.24 5.13
CA ALA A 95 -10.44 -0.30 6.03
C ALA A 95 -9.94 -0.49 7.47
N GLN A 96 -9.94 0.59 8.24
CA GLN A 96 -9.76 0.55 9.69
C GLN A 96 -11.13 0.45 10.37
N LEU A 97 -11.20 -0.30 11.46
CA LEU A 97 -12.40 -0.42 12.28
C LEU A 97 -12.08 0.06 13.70
N ALA A 98 -12.82 1.08 14.15
CA ALA A 98 -12.76 1.53 15.53
C ALA A 98 -13.41 0.49 16.45
N LEU A 99 -12.76 0.17 17.57
CA LEU A 99 -13.24 -0.85 18.51
C LEU A 99 -14.18 -0.30 19.59
N TYR A 100 -14.31 1.02 19.72
CA TYR A 100 -15.15 1.65 20.76
C TYR A 100 -16.63 1.83 20.35
N ASP A 101 -17.01 1.40 19.14
CA ASP A 101 -18.38 1.50 18.65
C ASP A 101 -18.74 0.28 17.76
N GLY A 102 -20.03 0.12 17.50
CA GLY A 102 -20.57 -0.87 16.59
C GLY A 102 -20.52 -2.29 17.17
N PRO A 103 -20.51 -3.32 16.30
CA PRO A 103 -20.63 -4.72 16.73
C PRO A 103 -19.42 -5.22 17.52
N PHE A 104 -18.35 -4.44 17.62
CA PHE A 104 -17.12 -4.80 18.33
C PHE A 104 -16.90 -3.97 19.60
N ALA A 105 -17.88 -3.15 20.03
CA ALA A 105 -17.78 -2.29 21.20
C ALA A 105 -17.40 -3.04 22.49
N ASP A 106 -17.82 -4.30 22.63
CA ASP A 106 -17.53 -5.12 23.82
C ASP A 106 -16.07 -5.62 23.88
N LEU A 107 -15.27 -5.40 22.83
CA LEU A 107 -13.85 -5.82 22.75
C LEU A 107 -12.86 -4.66 23.00
N GLY A 108 -13.35 -3.42 23.09
CA GLY A 108 -12.55 -2.19 23.14
C GLY A 108 -12.29 -1.61 24.53
#